data_AF-A0A318CUH3-F1
#
_entry.id   AF-A0A318CUH3-F1
#
_cell.length_a   1.000
_cell.length_b   1.000
_cell.length_c   1.000
_cell.angle_alpha   90.00
_cell.angle_beta   90.00
_cell.angle_gamma   90.00
#
_symmetry.space_group_name_H-M   'P 1'
#
loop_
_entity.id
_entity.type
_entity.pdbx_description
1 polymer ?
#
loop_
_entity_poly.entity_id
_entity_poly.type
_entity_poly.pdbx_seq_one_letter_code
_entity_poly.pdbx_strand_id
1 'polypeptide(L)'
;MRDKVRRQLPKWRNQKQLETRYIEACARLHLPTDLYNVEFYKKDGRLRMSFRKNYYRIGRHINRFGKNIIITDNMDWTTDEIVKASLDRYVVENAFRQSKDDDLVGLMPLRHRTDSKIRCHILSCIVALAYLRIIEIRLRRAGLSLTAQTAMDHMHKLHSCLVWQPKKRKPYRMIEEPTEIQAQILKAFGYKIKKGVLQEVGK
;
A
#
# COMPACT_ATOMS: atom_id res chain seq x y z
N MET A 1 -9.72 -38.87 -9.89
CA MET A 1 -9.17 -40.09 -10.56
C MET A 1 -9.22 -41.32 -9.68
N ARG A 2 -8.64 -41.28 -8.48
CA ARG A 2 -8.53 -42.42 -7.54
C ARG A 2 -9.82 -43.23 -7.32
N ASP A 3 -10.95 -42.55 -7.09
CA ASP A 3 -12.25 -43.21 -6.90
C ASP A 3 -12.73 -43.98 -8.16
N LYS A 4 -12.52 -43.39 -9.35
CA LYS A 4 -12.86 -44.01 -10.64
C LYS A 4 -12.01 -45.25 -10.94
N VAL A 5 -10.73 -45.25 -10.55
CA VAL A 5 -9.85 -46.44 -10.61
C VAL A 5 -10.33 -47.51 -9.62
N ARG A 6 -10.65 -47.12 -8.37
CA ARG A 6 -11.19 -48.02 -7.34
C ARG A 6 -12.48 -48.72 -7.77
N ARG A 7 -13.36 -48.03 -8.50
CA ARG A 7 -14.64 -48.56 -9.03
C ARG A 7 -14.50 -49.38 -10.32
N GLN A 8 -13.29 -49.59 -10.86
CA GLN A 8 -13.06 -50.44 -12.04
C GLN A 8 -13.86 -50.02 -13.29
N LEU A 9 -14.11 -48.72 -13.45
CA LEU A 9 -14.84 -48.19 -14.61
C LEU A 9 -14.11 -48.55 -15.93
N PRO A 10 -14.83 -48.80 -17.04
CA PRO A 10 -14.25 -49.33 -18.28
C PRO A 10 -13.01 -48.57 -18.80
N LYS A 11 -12.99 -47.24 -18.66
CA LYS A 11 -11.89 -46.35 -19.09
C LYS A 11 -10.81 -46.10 -18.03
N TRP A 12 -10.75 -46.89 -16.94
CA TRP A 12 -9.90 -46.65 -15.76
C TRP A 12 -9.11 -47.90 -15.31
N ARG A 13 -8.87 -48.84 -16.22
CA ARG A 13 -8.22 -50.14 -15.95
C ARG A 13 -6.78 -50.25 -16.45
N ASN A 14 -6.36 -49.34 -17.36
CA ASN A 14 -5.03 -49.35 -17.96
C ASN A 14 -4.13 -48.31 -17.26
N GLN A 15 -3.01 -48.76 -16.69
CA GLN A 15 -2.07 -47.91 -15.98
C GLN A 15 -1.47 -46.79 -16.87
N LYS A 16 -1.01 -47.11 -18.07
CA LYS A 16 -0.37 -46.16 -18.98
C LYS A 16 -1.30 -45.01 -19.35
N GLN A 17 -2.58 -45.31 -19.60
CA GLN A 17 -3.61 -44.29 -19.87
C GLN A 17 -3.90 -43.40 -18.65
N LEU A 18 -3.75 -43.93 -17.43
CA LEU A 18 -3.95 -43.17 -16.19
C LEU A 18 -2.77 -42.24 -15.90
N GLU A 19 -1.55 -42.67 -16.18
CA GLU A 19 -0.34 -41.83 -16.11
C GLU A 19 -0.44 -40.65 -17.08
N THR A 20 -0.81 -40.90 -18.35
CA THR A 20 -1.03 -39.84 -19.34
C THR A 20 -2.10 -38.85 -18.86
N ARG A 21 -3.24 -39.34 -18.38
CA ARG A 21 -4.30 -38.46 -17.84
C ARG A 21 -3.86 -37.64 -16.64
N TYR A 22 -3.00 -38.19 -15.79
CA TYR A 22 -2.43 -37.45 -14.66
C TYR A 22 -1.55 -36.31 -15.16
N ILE A 23 -0.66 -36.58 -16.12
CA ILE A 23 0.21 -35.57 -16.73
C ILE A 23 -0.61 -34.48 -17.42
N GLU A 24 -1.62 -34.85 -18.22
CA GLU A 24 -2.54 -33.90 -18.87
C GLU A 24 -3.29 -33.04 -17.85
N ALA A 25 -3.73 -33.63 -16.74
CA ALA A 25 -4.39 -32.89 -15.67
C ALA A 25 -3.44 -31.90 -14.98
N CYS A 26 -2.18 -32.29 -14.75
CA CYS A 26 -1.14 -31.41 -14.23
C CYS A 26 -0.86 -30.25 -15.18
N ALA A 27 -0.70 -30.52 -16.48
CA ALA A 27 -0.47 -29.50 -17.50
C ALA A 27 -1.63 -28.49 -17.58
N ARG A 28 -2.88 -28.98 -17.60
CA ARG A 28 -4.08 -28.12 -17.62
C ARG A 28 -4.19 -27.22 -16.39
N LEU A 29 -3.68 -27.66 -15.25
CA LEU A 29 -3.65 -26.89 -14.01
C LEU A 29 -2.36 -26.06 -13.83
N HIS A 30 -1.44 -26.09 -14.81
CA HIS A 30 -0.11 -25.47 -14.72
C HIS A 30 0.68 -25.94 -13.49
N LEU A 31 0.51 -27.21 -13.09
CA LEU A 31 1.18 -27.80 -11.95
C LEU A 31 2.33 -28.72 -12.40
N PRO A 32 3.50 -28.68 -11.72
CA PRO A 32 4.51 -29.72 -11.87
C PRO A 32 3.94 -31.11 -11.55
N THR A 33 4.40 -32.12 -12.28
CA THR A 33 3.94 -33.52 -12.14
C THR A 33 4.50 -34.23 -10.91
N ASP A 34 5.52 -33.66 -10.25
CA ASP A 34 6.24 -34.25 -9.11
C ASP A 34 5.73 -33.76 -7.74
N LEU A 35 4.69 -32.94 -7.69
CA LEU A 35 4.08 -32.47 -6.44
C LEU A 35 3.32 -33.57 -5.69
N TYR A 36 2.89 -34.61 -6.40
CA TYR A 36 2.16 -35.74 -5.83
C TYR A 36 2.86 -37.05 -6.17
N ASN A 37 2.98 -37.93 -5.17
CA ASN A 37 3.41 -39.30 -5.38
C ASN A 37 2.20 -40.11 -5.86
N VAL A 38 2.23 -40.47 -7.13
CA VAL A 38 1.23 -41.30 -7.79
C VAL A 38 1.82 -42.68 -8.01
N GLU A 39 1.23 -43.69 -7.39
CA GLU A 39 1.67 -45.08 -7.55
C GLU A 39 0.51 -45.94 -8.00
N PHE A 40 0.78 -46.89 -8.88
CA PHE A 40 -0.18 -47.87 -9.35
C PHE A 40 0.24 -49.25 -8.89
N TYR A 41 -0.68 -50.00 -8.29
CA TYR A 41 -0.41 -51.35 -7.81
C TYR A 41 -1.65 -52.22 -8.01
N LYS A 42 -1.46 -53.55 -8.07
CA LYS A 42 -2.55 -54.51 -8.12
C LYS A 42 -2.80 -55.07 -6.73
N LYS A 43 -4.06 -55.08 -6.30
CA LYS A 43 -4.52 -55.76 -5.08
C LYS A 43 -5.73 -56.61 -5.45
N ASP A 44 -5.68 -57.91 -5.17
CA ASP A 44 -6.74 -58.87 -5.51
C ASP A 44 -7.10 -58.86 -7.01
N GLY A 45 -6.09 -58.82 -7.89
CA GLY A 45 -6.27 -58.73 -9.35
C GLY A 45 -6.79 -57.39 -9.86
N ARG A 46 -7.09 -56.42 -8.98
CA ARG A 46 -7.66 -55.12 -9.32
C ARG A 46 -6.61 -54.01 -9.25
N LEU A 47 -6.53 -53.19 -10.30
CA LEU A 47 -5.69 -51.97 -10.31
C LEU A 47 -6.15 -50.98 -9.24
N ARG A 48 -5.20 -50.46 -8.48
CA ARG A 48 -5.38 -49.42 -7.47
C ARG A 48 -4.41 -48.27 -7.74
N MET A 49 -4.81 -47.09 -7.32
CA MET A 49 -4.04 -45.86 -7.44
C MET A 49 -3.83 -45.26 -6.04
N SER A 50 -2.57 -45.09 -5.65
CA SER A 50 -2.15 -44.22 -4.56
C SER A 50 -2.02 -42.79 -5.08
N PHE A 51 -2.47 -41.82 -4.30
CA PHE A 51 -2.31 -40.40 -4.62
C PHE A 51 -2.02 -39.68 -3.30
N ARG A 52 -0.75 -39.36 -3.06
CA ARG A 52 -0.29 -38.74 -1.82
C ARG A 52 0.46 -37.46 -2.13
N LYS A 53 0.33 -36.45 -1.25
CA LYS A 53 1.10 -35.21 -1.36
C LYS A 53 2.58 -35.50 -1.09
N ASN A 54 3.46 -34.98 -1.94
CA ASN A 54 4.89 -34.95 -1.65
C ASN A 54 5.18 -33.62 -0.93
N TYR A 55 5.08 -33.62 0.40
CA TYR A 55 5.23 -32.40 1.21
C TYR A 55 6.58 -31.71 0.99
N TYR A 56 7.65 -32.47 0.77
CA TYR A 56 8.98 -31.93 0.48
C TYR A 56 9.00 -31.17 -0.86
N ARG A 57 8.50 -31.79 -1.95
CA ARG A 57 8.43 -31.15 -3.28
C ARG A 57 7.50 -29.94 -3.27
N ILE A 58 6.35 -30.04 -2.60
CA ILE A 58 5.41 -28.94 -2.43
C ILE A 58 6.06 -27.77 -1.69
N GLY A 59 6.75 -28.01 -0.57
CA GLY A 59 7.43 -26.95 0.19
C GLY A 59 8.52 -26.27 -0.64
N ARG A 60 9.35 -27.05 -1.36
CA ARG A 60 10.37 -26.49 -2.26
C ARG A 60 9.77 -25.68 -3.41
N HIS A 61 8.62 -26.09 -3.93
CA HIS A 61 7.90 -25.36 -4.97
C HIS A 61 7.32 -24.05 -4.42
N ILE A 62 6.72 -24.09 -3.22
CA ILE A 62 6.21 -22.89 -2.52
C ILE A 62 7.33 -21.88 -2.25
N ASN A 63 8.52 -22.35 -1.84
CA ASN A 63 9.69 -21.48 -1.61
C ASN A 63 10.20 -20.77 -2.87
N ARG A 64 9.73 -21.13 -4.07
CA ARG A 64 10.01 -20.39 -5.31
C ARG A 64 9.05 -19.23 -5.51
N PHE A 65 7.85 -19.29 -4.94
CA PHE A 65 6.90 -18.18 -4.98
C PHE A 65 7.36 -17.06 -4.04
N GLY A 66 6.97 -15.82 -4.35
CA GLY A 66 7.27 -14.65 -3.52
C GLY A 66 8.68 -14.08 -3.67
N LYS A 67 9.47 -14.53 -4.65
CA LYS A 67 10.73 -13.86 -5.01
C LYS A 67 10.44 -12.59 -5.80
N ASN A 68 10.80 -11.44 -5.24
CA ASN A 68 10.81 -10.17 -5.96
C ASN A 68 12.10 -10.06 -6.78
N ILE A 69 11.95 -10.00 -8.09
CA ILE A 69 13.08 -9.75 -9.01
C ILE A 69 13.15 -8.23 -9.21
N ILE A 70 14.25 -7.62 -8.77
CA ILE A 70 14.54 -6.21 -9.03
C ILE A 70 15.42 -6.15 -10.28
N ILE A 71 14.97 -5.44 -11.30
CA ILE A 71 15.73 -5.18 -12.53
C ILE A 71 16.09 -3.70 -12.51
N THR A 72 17.36 -3.37 -12.64
CA THR A 72 17.85 -1.99 -12.66
C THR A 72 18.97 -1.85 -13.68
N ASP A 73 19.05 -0.67 -14.29
CA ASP A 73 20.13 -0.18 -15.14
C ASP A 73 21.21 0.57 -14.35
N ASN A 74 21.03 0.71 -13.03
CA ASN A 74 21.99 1.37 -12.15
C ASN A 74 23.14 0.41 -11.79
N MET A 75 24.31 0.66 -12.37
CA MET A 75 25.49 -0.18 -12.22
C MET A 75 26.41 0.24 -11.07
N ASP A 76 26.22 1.46 -10.53
CA ASP A 76 27.12 2.06 -9.53
C ASP A 76 26.66 1.81 -8.09
N TRP A 77 25.40 1.41 -7.89
CA TRP A 77 24.83 1.18 -6.56
C TRP A 77 25.18 -0.21 -6.03
N THR A 78 25.42 -0.27 -4.72
CA THR A 78 25.53 -1.55 -4.02
C THR A 78 24.20 -2.28 -4.00
N THR A 79 24.25 -3.61 -3.83
CA THR A 79 23.02 -4.42 -3.72
C THR A 79 22.11 -3.95 -2.58
N ASP A 80 22.68 -3.51 -1.46
CA ASP A 80 21.92 -2.98 -0.32
C ASP A 80 21.16 -1.70 -0.69
N GLU A 81 21.80 -0.76 -1.38
CA GLU A 81 21.17 0.47 -1.85
C GLU A 81 20.03 0.19 -2.83
N ILE A 82 20.24 -0.75 -3.77
CA ILE A 82 19.20 -1.17 -4.74
C ILE A 82 18.00 -1.77 -4.00
N VAL A 83 18.24 -2.66 -3.03
CA VAL A 83 17.17 -3.28 -2.23
C VAL A 83 16.44 -2.23 -1.41
N LYS A 84 17.17 -1.34 -0.74
CA LYS A 84 16.59 -0.27 0.08
C LYS A 84 15.72 0.68 -0.75
N ALA A 85 16.22 1.14 -1.90
CA ALA A 85 15.44 1.97 -2.81
C ALA A 85 14.19 1.26 -3.34
N SER A 86 14.31 -0.04 -3.64
CA SER A 86 13.15 -0.86 -4.05
C SER A 86 12.10 -0.97 -2.94
N LEU A 87 12.52 -1.13 -1.69
CA LEU A 87 11.62 -1.15 -0.53
C LEU A 87 11.00 0.23 -0.26
N ASP A 88 11.77 1.30 -0.41
CA ASP A 88 11.34 2.69 -0.22
C ASP A 88 10.35 3.16 -1.30
N ARG A 89 10.17 2.40 -2.39
CA ARG A 89 9.14 2.66 -3.41
C ARG A 89 7.75 2.83 -2.80
N TYR A 90 7.45 2.14 -1.70
CA TYR A 90 6.18 2.28 -0.98
C TYR A 90 5.93 3.73 -0.50
N VAL A 91 6.97 4.49 -0.17
CA VAL A 91 6.84 5.90 0.25
C VAL A 91 6.26 6.75 -0.88
N VAL A 92 6.73 6.51 -2.11
CA VAL A 92 6.24 7.18 -3.31
C VAL A 92 4.81 6.73 -3.62
N GLU A 93 4.52 5.44 -3.53
CA GLU A 93 3.15 4.91 -3.68
C GLU A 93 2.18 5.53 -2.66
N ASN A 94 2.63 5.75 -1.42
CA ASN A 94 1.81 6.39 -0.40
C ASN A 94 1.57 7.87 -0.70
N ALA A 95 2.54 8.58 -1.28
CA ALA A 95 2.35 9.95 -1.77
C ALA A 95 1.37 10.01 -2.97
N PHE A 96 1.42 9.03 -3.89
CA PHE A 96 0.40 8.89 -4.94
C PHE A 96 -0.98 8.52 -4.39
N ARG A 97 -1.05 7.86 -3.23
CA ARG A 97 -2.32 7.64 -2.53
C ARG A 97 -2.87 8.96 -2.00
N GLN A 98 -2.03 9.82 -1.44
CA GLN A 98 -2.40 11.18 -1.03
C GLN A 98 -2.82 12.07 -2.20
N SER A 99 -2.31 11.85 -3.42
CA SER A 99 -2.79 12.62 -4.59
C SER A 99 -4.27 12.37 -4.91
N LYS A 100 -4.83 11.27 -4.41
CA LYS A 100 -6.27 10.94 -4.51
C LYS A 100 -7.08 11.41 -3.30
N ASP A 101 -6.44 12.05 -2.32
CA ASP A 101 -7.14 12.73 -1.25
C ASP A 101 -7.78 14.00 -1.83
N ASP A 102 -9.11 14.03 -1.84
CA ASP A 102 -9.89 15.12 -2.43
C ASP A 102 -9.68 16.46 -1.70
N ASP A 103 -9.32 16.42 -0.41
CA ASP A 103 -9.23 17.61 0.44
C ASP A 103 -7.85 18.26 0.41
N LEU A 104 -6.76 17.48 0.39
CA LEU A 104 -5.41 18.04 0.46
C LEU A 104 -4.70 18.23 -0.89
N VAL A 105 -4.92 17.34 -1.86
CA VAL A 105 -4.21 17.38 -3.15
C VAL A 105 -5.17 17.48 -4.33
N GLY A 106 -6.30 16.76 -4.28
CA GLY A 106 -7.40 16.90 -5.23
C GLY A 106 -7.01 16.67 -6.69
N LEU A 107 -6.12 15.70 -6.98
CA LEU A 107 -5.70 15.44 -8.36
C LEU A 107 -6.88 14.98 -9.24
N MET A 108 -7.80 14.24 -8.64
CA MET A 108 -8.97 13.68 -9.32
C MET A 108 -10.27 14.23 -8.70
N PRO A 109 -11.35 14.39 -9.50
CA PRO A 109 -11.41 14.26 -10.96
C PRO A 109 -10.81 15.48 -11.69
N LEU A 110 -10.14 15.24 -12.83
CA LEU A 110 -9.62 16.30 -13.70
C LEU A 110 -10.77 16.91 -14.50
N ARG A 111 -11.32 18.03 -14.04
CA ARG A 111 -12.42 18.75 -14.71
C ARG A 111 -11.95 19.77 -15.76
N HIS A 112 -10.63 19.92 -15.94
CA HIS A 112 -10.03 20.82 -16.92
C HIS A 112 -10.10 20.24 -18.34
N ARG A 113 -10.39 21.07 -19.34
CA ARG A 113 -10.59 20.63 -20.75
C ARG A 113 -9.35 20.75 -21.64
N THR A 114 -8.48 21.73 -21.40
CA THR A 114 -7.28 21.96 -22.22
C THR A 114 -6.05 21.36 -21.56
N ASP A 115 -5.14 20.85 -22.37
CA ASP A 115 -3.88 20.28 -21.89
C ASP A 115 -3.07 21.28 -21.06
N SER A 116 -3.06 22.56 -21.45
CA SER A 116 -2.42 23.63 -20.67
C SER A 116 -2.98 23.75 -19.24
N LYS A 117 -4.30 23.68 -19.06
CA LYS A 117 -4.94 23.76 -17.74
C LYS A 117 -4.77 22.47 -16.94
N ILE A 118 -4.77 21.32 -17.62
CA ILE A 118 -4.45 20.03 -16.99
C ILE A 118 -3.02 20.06 -16.43
N ARG A 119 -2.03 20.52 -17.20
CA ARG A 119 -0.64 20.66 -16.74
C ARG A 119 -0.51 21.60 -15.54
N CYS A 120 -1.18 22.76 -15.56
CA CYS A 120 -1.17 23.69 -14.41
C CYS A 120 -1.77 23.05 -13.14
N HIS A 121 -2.89 22.32 -13.27
CA HIS A 121 -3.51 21.61 -12.16
C HIS A 121 -2.57 20.57 -11.55
N ILE A 122 -2.01 19.69 -12.41
CA ILE A 122 -1.05 18.67 -11.98
C ILE A 122 0.14 19.31 -11.26
N LEU A 123 0.67 20.43 -11.78
CA LEU A 123 1.75 21.17 -11.13
C LEU A 123 1.33 21.65 -9.72
N SER A 124 0.15 22.24 -9.57
CA SER A 124 -0.34 22.66 -8.25
C SER A 124 -0.48 21.49 -7.27
N CYS A 125 -0.95 20.32 -7.72
CA CYS A 125 -1.03 19.12 -6.90
C CYS A 125 0.35 18.63 -6.45
N ILE A 126 1.36 18.66 -7.34
CA ILE A 126 2.75 18.31 -7.00
C ILE A 126 3.33 19.29 -5.96
N VAL A 127 3.06 20.58 -6.12
CA VAL A 127 3.47 21.61 -5.15
C VAL A 127 2.80 21.38 -3.79
N ALA A 128 1.51 21.04 -3.75
CA ALA A 128 0.80 20.70 -2.52
C ALA A 128 1.44 19.48 -1.82
N LEU A 129 1.73 18.41 -2.56
CA LEU A 129 2.45 17.23 -2.03
C LEU A 129 3.82 17.59 -1.43
N ALA A 130 4.57 18.46 -2.11
CA ALA A 130 5.85 18.94 -1.61
C ALA A 130 5.69 19.70 -0.28
N TYR A 131 4.66 20.54 -0.15
CA TYR A 131 4.36 21.23 1.11
C TYR A 131 3.95 20.28 2.22
N LEU A 132 3.09 19.30 1.95
CA LEU A 132 2.72 18.25 2.93
C LEU A 132 3.97 17.52 3.44
N ARG A 133 4.92 17.21 2.55
CA ARG A 133 6.17 16.57 2.95
C ARG A 133 7.06 17.49 3.80
N ILE A 134 7.13 18.77 3.47
CA ILE A 134 7.85 19.77 4.28
C ILE A 134 7.24 19.88 5.67
N ILE A 135 5.91 19.86 5.78
CA ILE A 135 5.19 19.86 7.06
C ILE A 135 5.61 18.64 7.91
N GLU A 136 5.57 17.43 7.34
CA GLU A 136 6.00 16.22 8.06
C GLU A 136 7.46 16.28 8.53
N ILE A 137 8.36 16.78 7.68
CA ILE A 137 9.77 16.91 8.02
C ILE A 137 9.94 17.88 9.20
N ARG A 138 9.23 19.01 9.20
CA ARG A 138 9.28 19.99 10.30
C ARG A 138 8.71 19.42 11.59
N LEU A 139 7.55 18.76 11.53
CA LEU A 139 6.94 18.10 12.69
C LEU A 139 7.88 17.05 13.28
N ARG A 140 8.49 16.20 12.44
CA ARG A 140 9.45 15.19 12.89
C ARG A 140 10.68 15.81 13.55
N ARG A 141 11.20 16.91 13.00
CA ARG A 141 12.33 17.66 13.61
C ARG A 141 11.98 18.25 14.97
N ALA A 142 10.71 18.60 15.19
CA ALA A 142 10.20 19.05 16.48
C ALA A 142 9.84 17.90 17.44
N GLY A 143 10.15 16.64 17.08
CA GLY A 143 9.86 15.45 17.89
C GLY A 143 8.42 14.94 17.77
N LEU A 144 7.62 15.46 16.83
CA LEU A 144 6.24 15.05 16.61
C LEU A 144 6.16 14.01 15.49
N SER A 145 5.80 12.78 15.84
CA SER A 145 5.56 11.70 14.88
C SER A 145 4.14 11.74 14.30
N LEU A 146 3.79 12.85 13.64
CA LEU A 146 2.50 13.04 12.96
C LEU A 146 2.66 12.97 11.44
N THR A 147 1.65 12.43 10.76
CA THR A 147 1.56 12.51 9.29
C THR A 147 1.07 13.90 8.87
N ALA A 148 1.33 14.30 7.62
CA ALA A 148 0.83 15.57 7.09
C ALA A 148 -0.70 15.61 7.16
N GLN A 149 -1.35 14.50 6.79
CA GLN A 149 -2.81 14.37 6.82
C GLN A 149 -3.36 14.67 8.22
N THR A 150 -2.89 13.94 9.22
CA THR A 150 -3.35 14.09 10.60
C THR A 150 -3.12 15.52 11.11
N ALA A 151 -1.95 16.10 10.80
CA ALA A 151 -1.66 17.47 11.17
C ALA A 151 -2.64 18.45 10.51
N MET A 152 -2.91 18.30 9.21
CA MET A 152 -3.87 19.13 8.48
C MET A 152 -5.29 18.95 9.02
N ASP A 153 -5.73 17.74 9.35
CA ASP A 153 -7.06 17.47 9.93
C ASP A 153 -7.26 18.22 11.26
N HIS A 154 -6.23 18.25 12.11
CA HIS A 154 -6.25 19.02 13.33
C HIS A 154 -6.27 20.53 13.05
N MET A 155 -5.41 21.01 12.15
CA MET A 155 -5.32 22.44 11.85
C MET A 155 -6.53 22.98 11.09
N HIS A 156 -7.25 22.17 10.30
CA HIS A 156 -8.48 22.54 9.62
C HIS A 156 -9.62 22.84 10.60
N LYS A 157 -9.58 22.20 11.78
CA LYS A 157 -10.52 22.39 12.89
C LYS A 157 -10.12 23.52 13.85
N LEU A 158 -9.07 24.28 13.52
CA LEU A 158 -8.69 25.47 14.27
C LEU A 158 -9.32 26.69 13.59
N HIS A 159 -10.38 27.23 14.19
CA HIS A 159 -11.15 28.28 13.52
C HIS A 159 -10.71 29.69 13.94
N SER A 160 -10.88 30.62 12.99
CA SER A 160 -10.79 32.06 13.23
C SER A 160 -12.21 32.61 13.35
N CYS A 161 -12.57 33.05 14.55
CA CYS A 161 -13.90 33.53 14.92
C CYS A 161 -13.99 35.06 14.89
N LEU A 162 -15.19 35.57 14.62
CA LEU A 162 -15.54 36.98 14.79
C LEU A 162 -16.33 37.14 16.07
N VAL A 163 -15.79 37.91 17.02
CA VAL A 163 -16.40 38.11 18.33
C VAL A 163 -17.03 39.49 18.42
N TRP A 164 -18.33 39.52 18.74
CA TRP A 164 -19.04 40.76 19.09
C TRP A 164 -19.00 40.97 20.60
N GLN A 165 -18.44 42.10 21.01
CA GLN A 165 -18.52 42.55 22.40
C GLN A 165 -19.76 43.43 22.60
N PRO A 166 -20.41 43.34 23.78
CA PRO A 166 -21.45 44.29 24.15
C PRO A 166 -20.95 45.73 23.99
N LYS A 167 -21.77 46.59 23.40
CA LYS A 167 -21.49 48.03 23.14
C LYS A 167 -20.45 48.33 22.05
N LYS A 168 -19.89 47.35 21.35
CA LYS A 168 -19.03 47.60 20.18
C LYS A 168 -19.76 47.36 18.86
N ARG A 169 -19.64 48.33 17.93
CA ARG A 169 -20.26 48.26 16.59
C ARG A 169 -19.50 47.36 15.60
N LYS A 170 -18.21 47.14 15.82
CA LYS A 170 -17.37 46.30 14.94
C LYS A 170 -16.94 45.03 15.67
N PRO A 171 -17.02 43.86 15.02
CA PRO A 171 -16.42 42.64 15.56
C PRO A 171 -14.90 42.74 15.55
N TYR A 172 -14.24 41.97 16.41
CA TYR A 172 -12.82 41.70 16.26
C TYR A 172 -12.60 40.22 15.94
N ARG A 173 -11.54 39.94 15.18
CA ARG A 173 -11.16 38.59 14.80
C ARG A 173 -10.28 37.98 15.89
N MET A 174 -10.55 36.73 16.22
CA MET A 174 -9.84 35.98 17.25
C MET A 174 -9.71 34.52 16.82
N ILE A 175 -8.57 33.89 17.05
CA ILE A 175 -8.39 32.44 16.86
C ILE A 175 -8.84 31.73 18.13
N GLU A 176 -9.53 30.60 17.97
CA GLU A 176 -9.91 29.73 19.07
C GLU A 176 -8.71 29.25 19.88
N GLU A 177 -8.97 28.80 21.11
CA GLU A 177 -7.94 28.20 21.95
C GLU A 177 -7.54 26.84 21.34
N PRO A 178 -6.26 26.66 20.97
CA PRO A 178 -5.83 25.44 20.31
C PRO A 178 -5.88 24.26 21.28
N THR A 179 -6.32 23.11 20.79
CA THR A 179 -6.11 21.82 21.47
C THR A 179 -4.62 21.54 21.67
N GLU A 180 -4.28 20.61 22.56
CA GLU A 180 -2.88 20.28 22.85
C GLU A 180 -2.09 19.92 21.58
N ILE A 181 -2.68 19.12 20.68
CA ILE A 181 -2.05 18.73 19.41
C ILE A 181 -1.87 19.96 18.49
N GLN A 182 -2.88 20.81 18.34
CA GLN A 182 -2.77 22.03 17.53
C GLN A 182 -1.70 22.98 18.10
N ALA A 183 -1.60 23.10 19.42
CA ALA A 183 -0.57 23.91 20.07
C ALA A 183 0.84 23.36 19.84
N GLN A 184 1.02 22.03 19.91
CA GLN A 184 2.28 21.37 19.57
C GLN A 184 2.67 21.57 18.10
N ILE A 185 1.70 21.45 17.17
CA ILE A 185 1.90 21.73 15.75
C ILE A 185 2.33 23.18 15.58
N LEU A 186 1.59 24.16 16.11
CA LEU A 186 1.95 25.59 16.02
C LEU A 186 3.35 25.86 16.55
N LYS A 187 3.71 25.26 17.70
CA LYS A 187 5.03 25.41 18.31
C LYS A 187 6.14 24.85 17.41
N ALA A 188 5.91 23.74 16.72
CA ALA A 188 6.85 23.18 15.75
C ALA A 188 7.15 24.14 14.58
N PHE A 189 6.20 25.04 14.28
CA PHE A 189 6.37 26.10 13.29
C PHE A 189 6.83 27.44 13.89
N GLY A 190 7.12 27.49 15.19
CA GLY A 190 7.59 28.69 15.88
C GLY A 190 6.47 29.66 16.28
N TYR A 191 5.23 29.20 16.34
CA TYR A 191 4.08 30.03 16.70
C TYR A 191 3.34 29.50 17.94
N LYS A 192 2.62 30.40 18.60
CA LYS A 192 1.65 30.09 19.65
C LYS A 192 0.47 31.03 19.55
N ILE A 193 -0.70 30.59 19.99
CA ILE A 193 -1.87 31.47 20.13
C ILE A 193 -1.90 31.99 21.57
N LYS A 194 -1.95 33.30 21.74
CA LYS A 194 -2.10 33.95 23.04
C LYS A 194 -3.19 35.01 22.95
N LYS A 195 -4.19 34.91 23.83
CA LYS A 195 -5.38 35.79 23.82
C LYS A 195 -6.04 35.84 22.42
N GLY A 196 -6.06 34.69 21.74
CA GLY A 196 -6.64 34.51 20.42
C GLY A 196 -5.93 35.26 19.28
N VAL A 197 -4.66 35.60 19.46
CA VAL A 197 -3.79 36.14 18.41
C VAL A 197 -2.60 35.20 18.21
N LEU A 198 -2.24 34.94 16.96
CA LEU A 198 -1.04 34.18 16.60
C LEU A 198 0.21 35.03 16.89
N GLN A 199 1.14 34.49 17.66
CA GLN A 199 2.38 35.15 18.07
C GLN A 199 3.57 34.24 17.81
N GLU A 200 4.70 34.81 17.43
CA GLU A 200 5.96 34.07 17.36
C GLU A 200 6.40 33.63 18.76
N VAL A 201 6.88 32.40 18.85
CA VAL A 201 7.61 31.91 20.02
C VAL A 201 9.02 32.43 19.86
N GLY A 202 9.42 33.38 20.72
CA GLY A 202 10.77 33.95 20.70
C GLY A 202 11.84 32.86 20.60
N LYS A 203 12.83 33.10 19.73
CA LYS A 203 13.98 32.22 19.51
C LYS A 203 14.70 31.92 20.82
#